data_AF-A0A3E0DAD2-F1
#
_entry.id   AF-A0A3E0DAD2-F1
#
_cell.length_a   1.000
_cell.length_b   1.000
_cell.length_c   1.000
_cell.angle_alpha   90.00
_cell.angle_beta   90.00
_cell.angle_gamma   90.00
#
_symmetry.space_group_name_H-M   'P 1'
#
loop_
_entity.id
_entity.type
_entity.pdbx_description
1 polymer ?
#
loop_
_entity_poly.entity_id
_entity_poly.type
_entity_poly.pdbx_seq_one_letter_code
_entity_poly.pdbx_strand_id
1 'polypeptide(L)'
;MEQIELFTIENPCRGICENSAKGFCKGCLRSREERFHWHSLSNESRHQVLELCRQRRQRLLKARQKRLQSDSSKALPYGMEEESGAPLEQGAEGEVFELTREAFDPEADRVSDQK
;
A
#
# COMPACT_ATOMS: atom_id res chain seq x y z
N MET A 1 -43.28 -5.71 17.80
CA MET A 1 -42.97 -4.33 17.38
C MET A 1 -41.45 -4.25 17.34
N GLU A 2 -40.83 -4.51 16.19
CA GLU A 2 -39.38 -4.43 16.04
C GLU A 2 -39.02 -3.02 15.60
N GLN A 3 -38.48 -2.24 16.54
CA GLN A 3 -37.93 -0.93 16.27
C GLN A 3 -36.59 -1.12 15.56
N ILE A 4 -36.62 -1.18 14.23
CA ILE A 4 -35.42 -1.17 13.41
C ILE A 4 -34.90 0.26 13.47
N GLU A 5 -33.99 0.52 14.42
CA GLU A 5 -33.26 1.78 14.48
C GLU A 5 -32.61 2.04 13.12
N LEU A 6 -33.10 3.08 12.46
CA LEU A 6 -32.79 3.49 11.11
C LEU A 6 -31.41 4.16 11.07
N PHE A 7 -30.36 3.43 11.44
CA PHE A 7 -29.01 3.92 11.25
C PHE A 7 -28.71 3.94 9.76
N THR A 8 -28.52 5.14 9.23
CA THR A 8 -28.11 5.34 7.85
C THR A 8 -26.72 4.77 7.66
N ILE A 9 -26.61 3.71 6.86
CA ILE A 9 -25.33 3.09 6.57
C ILE A 9 -24.57 3.97 5.58
N GLU A 10 -23.49 4.58 6.03
CA GLU A 10 -22.62 5.37 5.18
C GLU A 10 -21.81 4.50 4.21
N ASN A 11 -21.46 5.08 3.07
CA ASN A 11 -20.67 4.40 2.06
C ASN A 11 -19.20 4.32 2.50
N PRO A 12 -18.58 3.13 2.65
CA PRO A 12 -17.20 2.96 3.14
C PRO A 12 -16.14 3.30 2.07
N CYS A 13 -16.50 4.08 1.05
CA CYS A 13 -15.61 4.37 -0.08
C CYS A 13 -14.51 5.35 0.33
N ARG A 14 -13.26 5.02 0.02
CA ARG A 14 -12.10 5.90 0.27
C ARG A 14 -11.70 6.74 -0.95
N GLY A 15 -12.58 6.85 -1.96
CA GLY A 15 -12.30 7.55 -3.22
C GLY A 15 -11.32 6.86 -4.16
N ILE A 16 -10.84 5.66 -3.83
CA ILE A 16 -9.86 4.92 -4.64
C ILE A 16 -10.60 3.81 -5.40
N CYS A 17 -10.97 4.08 -6.66
CA CYS A 17 -11.74 3.15 -7.50
C CYS A 17 -10.87 2.27 -8.40
N GLU A 18 -9.72 1.82 -7.92
CA GLU A 18 -8.82 0.95 -8.69
C GLU A 18 -9.16 -0.54 -8.48
N ASN A 19 -9.22 -1.30 -9.58
CA ASN A 19 -9.49 -2.73 -9.57
C ASN A 19 -8.20 -3.51 -9.31
N SER A 20 -8.23 -4.45 -8.38
CA SER A 20 -7.18 -5.46 -8.20
C SER A 20 -7.33 -6.57 -9.25
N ALA A 21 -6.29 -7.38 -9.46
CA ALA A 21 -6.32 -8.55 -10.36
C ALA A 21 -7.47 -9.54 -10.06
N LYS A 22 -8.00 -9.54 -8.83
CA LYS A 22 -9.14 -10.36 -8.41
C LYS A 22 -10.51 -9.71 -8.65
N GLY A 23 -10.57 -8.51 -9.25
CA GLY A 23 -11.83 -7.80 -9.51
C GLY A 23 -12.44 -7.05 -8.32
N PHE A 24 -11.70 -6.91 -7.21
CA PHE A 24 -12.11 -6.12 -6.05
C PHE A 24 -11.46 -4.74 -6.03
N CYS A 25 -12.17 -3.75 -5.50
CA CYS A 25 -11.64 -2.41 -5.26
C CYS A 25 -10.49 -2.45 -4.25
N LYS A 26 -9.32 -1.87 -4.57
CA LYS A 26 -8.15 -1.85 -3.66
C LYS A 26 -8.43 -1.11 -2.34
N GLY A 27 -9.31 -0.10 -2.34
CA GLY A 27 -9.64 0.70 -1.16
C GLY A 27 -10.72 0.06 -0.28
N CYS A 28 -11.91 -0.20 -0.82
CA CYS A 28 -13.06 -0.66 -0.05
C CYS A 28 -13.32 -2.18 -0.13
N LEU A 29 -12.59 -2.92 -0.98
CA LEU A 29 -12.72 -4.38 -1.16
C LEU A 29 -14.11 -4.88 -1.62
N ARG A 30 -14.95 -3.96 -2.13
CA ARG A 30 -16.19 -4.30 -2.83
C ARG A 30 -15.91 -4.80 -4.24
N SER A 31 -16.74 -5.72 -4.73
CA SER A 31 -16.77 -6.13 -6.14
C SER A 31 -17.34 -5.02 -7.02
N ARG A 32 -17.25 -5.20 -8.35
CA ARG A 32 -17.87 -4.26 -9.30
C ARG A 32 -19.39 -4.23 -9.16
N GLU A 33 -20.02 -5.39 -9.00
CA GLU A 33 -21.48 -5.53 -8.86
C GLU A 33 -21.98 -4.92 -7.55
N GLU A 34 -21.28 -5.14 -6.43
CA GLU A 34 -21.61 -4.58 -5.12
C GLU A 34 -21.55 -3.05 -5.13
N ARG A 35 -20.63 -2.45 -5.91
CA ARG A 35 -20.56 -1.00 -6.10
C ARG A 35 -21.74 -0.46 -6.90
N PHE A 36 -22.06 -1.13 -8.02
CA PHE A 36 -23.12 -0.69 -8.92
C PHE A 36 -24.50 -0.73 -8.24
N HIS A 37 -24.78 -1.81 -7.49
CA HIS A 37 -26.07 -1.99 -6.82
C HIS A 37 -26.18 -1.32 -5.44
N TRP A 38 -25.13 -0.65 -4.94
CA TRP A 38 -25.09 -0.09 -3.58
C TRP A 38 -26.31 0.78 -3.23
N HIS A 39 -26.74 1.62 -4.18
CA HIS A 39 -27.89 2.50 -4.00
C HIS A 39 -29.23 1.74 -4.02
N SER A 40 -29.30 0.61 -4.72
CA SER A 40 -30.50 -0.24 -4.83
C SER A 40 -30.65 -1.28 -3.72
N LEU A 41 -29.57 -1.54 -2.95
CA LEU A 41 -29.57 -2.52 -1.87
C LEU A 41 -30.39 -2.06 -0.64
N SER A 42 -31.04 -3.00 0.03
CA SER A 42 -31.66 -2.80 1.35
C SER A 42 -30.62 -2.54 2.44
N ASN A 43 -31.01 -1.96 3.57
CA ASN A 43 -30.06 -1.71 4.67
C ASN A 43 -29.42 -3.01 5.20
N GLU A 44 -30.18 -4.10 5.28
CA GLU A 44 -29.64 -5.41 5.69
C GLU A 44 -28.56 -5.91 4.73
N SER A 45 -28.82 -5.87 3.42
CA SER A 45 -27.85 -6.31 2.43
C SER A 45 -26.61 -5.40 2.38
N ARG A 46 -26.77 -4.09 2.63
CA ARG A 46 -25.63 -3.17 2.82
C ARG A 46 -24.76 -3.59 4.02
N HIS A 47 -25.35 -3.96 5.15
CA HIS A 47 -24.60 -4.50 6.29
C HIS A 47 -23.85 -5.79 5.93
N GLN A 48 -24.50 -6.71 5.22
CA GLN A 48 -23.86 -7.95 4.77
C GLN A 48 -22.65 -7.67 3.86
N VAL A 49 -22.78 -6.72 2.91
CA VAL A 49 -21.67 -6.31 2.04
C VAL A 49 -20.51 -5.72 2.84
N LEU A 50 -20.79 -4.90 3.86
CA LEU A 50 -19.76 -4.35 4.75
C LEU A 50 -19.02 -5.44 5.53
N GLU A 51 -19.76 -6.41 6.06
CA GLU A 51 -19.18 -7.52 6.79
C GLU A 51 -18.32 -8.40 5.89
N LEU A 52 -18.76 -8.68 4.65
CA LEU A 52 -17.94 -9.36 3.64
C LEU A 52 -16.66 -8.60 3.34
N CYS A 53 -16.71 -7.27 3.22
CA CYS A 53 -15.52 -6.44 3.01
C CYS A 53 -14.55 -6.55 4.19
N ARG A 54 -15.05 -6.56 5.44
CA ARG A 54 -14.26 -6.76 6.65
C ARG A 54 -13.58 -8.14 6.64
N GLN A 55 -14.30 -9.20 6.31
CA GLN A 55 -13.76 -10.55 6.22
C GLN A 55 -12.69 -10.67 5.12
N ARG A 56 -12.94 -10.12 3.93
CA ARG A 56 -11.94 -10.06 2.83
C ARG A 56 -10.66 -9.35 3.29
N ARG A 57 -10.79 -8.23 4.02
CA ARG A 57 -9.64 -7.50 4.58
C ARG A 57 -8.84 -8.36 5.56
N GLN A 58 -9.52 -9.04 6.48
CA GLN A 58 -8.85 -9.92 7.45
C GLN A 58 -8.10 -11.06 6.76
N ARG A 59 -8.69 -11.68 5.73
CA ARG A 59 -8.01 -12.73 4.93
C ARG A 59 -6.75 -12.18 4.26
N LEU A 60 -6.81 -10.98 3.72
CA LEU A 60 -5.66 -10.34 3.07
C LEU A 60 -4.53 -10.02 4.06
N LEU A 61 -4.87 -9.50 5.24
CA LEU A 61 -3.90 -9.24 6.31
C LEU A 61 -3.24 -10.52 6.81
N LYS A 62 -4.03 -11.58 7.06
CA LYS A 62 -3.51 -12.90 7.45
C LYS A 62 -2.58 -13.49 6.38
N ALA A 63 -2.94 -13.41 5.10
CA ALA A 63 -2.10 -13.86 4.00
C ALA A 63 -0.79 -13.07 3.89
N ARG A 64 -0.83 -11.74 4.15
CA ARG A 64 0.37 -10.91 4.21
C ARG A 64 1.29 -11.32 5.35
N GLN A 65 0.75 -11.51 6.55
CA GLN A 65 1.53 -11.92 7.72
C GLN A 65 2.22 -13.28 7.51
N LYS A 66 1.52 -14.26 6.92
CA LYS A 66 2.10 -15.57 6.61
C LYS A 66 3.30 -15.48 5.64
N ARG A 67 3.22 -14.61 4.62
CA ARG A 67 4.35 -14.39 3.70
C ARG A 67 5.55 -13.76 4.40
N LEU A 68 5.33 -12.73 5.21
CA LEU A 68 6.40 -12.10 5.99
C LEU A 68 7.07 -13.10 6.95
N GLN A 69 6.30 -14.00 7.56
CA GLN A 69 6.83 -15.05 8.42
C GLN A 69 7.68 -16.06 7.63
N SER A 70 7.24 -16.49 6.45
CA SER A 70 8.03 -17.42 5.61
C SER A 70 9.33 -16.79 5.13
N ASP A 71 9.30 -15.50 4.78
CA ASP A 71 10.48 -14.77 4.32
C ASP A 71 11.48 -14.59 5.48
N SER A 72 10.98 -14.24 6.68
CA SER A 72 11.81 -14.13 7.89
C SER A 72 12.44 -15.46 8.31
N SER A 73 11.76 -16.60 8.14
CA SER A 73 12.34 -17.92 8.45
C SER A 73 13.40 -18.38 7.45
N LYS A 74 13.42 -17.80 6.25
CA LYS A 74 14.40 -18.09 5.21
C LYS A 74 15.66 -17.21 5.33
N ALA A 75 15.54 -16.08 6.04
CA ALA A 75 16.63 -15.16 6.32
C ALA A 75 17.32 -15.49 7.67
N LEU A 76 18.00 -16.64 7.76
CA LEU A 76 18.95 -16.90 8.84
C LEU A 76 20.23 -17.58 8.30
N PRO A 77 21.39 -16.90 8.40
CA PRO A 77 22.67 -17.36 7.87
C PRO A 77 23.54 -18.05 8.94
N TYR A 78 23.91 -19.30 8.71
CA TYR A 78 25.35 -19.57 8.61
C TYR A 78 25.65 -19.43 7.11
N GLY A 79 26.44 -18.42 6.77
CA GLY A 79 26.47 -17.80 5.44
C GLY A 79 27.07 -18.67 4.33
N MET A 80 26.36 -18.76 3.21
CA MET A 80 26.90 -19.01 1.88
C MET A 80 26.14 -18.12 0.89
N GLU A 81 26.86 -17.38 0.07
CA GLU A 81 26.30 -16.48 -0.94
C GLU A 81 25.67 -17.30 -2.07
N GLU A 82 24.39 -17.12 -2.33
CA GLU A 82 23.77 -17.54 -3.59
C GLU A 82 23.53 -16.31 -4.47
N GLU A 83 24.56 -15.97 -5.24
CA GLU A 83 24.43 -15.34 -6.54
C GLU A 83 23.50 -16.23 -7.41
N SER A 84 22.22 -15.87 -7.51
CA SER A 84 21.44 -16.07 -8.75
C SER A 84 20.07 -15.38 -8.67
N GLY A 85 20.05 -14.15 -9.20
CA GLY A 85 19.00 -13.52 -10.00
C GLY A 85 17.52 -13.80 -9.71
N ALA A 86 16.81 -12.75 -9.28
CA ALA A 86 15.43 -12.52 -9.69
C ALA A 86 15.22 -11.02 -9.99
N PRO A 87 14.81 -10.63 -11.22
CA PRO A 87 14.67 -9.23 -11.61
C PRO A 87 13.50 -8.55 -10.89
N LEU A 88 13.78 -7.46 -10.19
CA LEU A 88 12.82 -6.41 -9.87
C LEU A 88 12.85 -5.41 -11.04
N GLU A 89 12.03 -5.63 -12.07
CA GLU A 89 11.68 -4.59 -13.06
C GLU A 89 10.69 -3.65 -12.36
N GLN A 90 11.10 -2.46 -11.88
CA GLN A 90 11.37 -1.22 -12.62
C GLN A 90 10.16 -0.67 -13.39
N GLY A 91 9.77 0.53 -12.97
CA GLY A 91 8.75 1.38 -13.54
C GLY A 91 8.73 2.69 -12.75
N ALA A 92 9.86 3.38 -12.72
CA ALA A 92 9.97 4.77 -12.33
C ALA A 92 11.17 5.35 -13.08
N GLU A 93 10.87 5.99 -14.20
CA GLU A 93 11.72 6.99 -14.85
C GLU A 93 12.28 7.95 -13.78
N GLY A 94 13.58 8.13 -13.63
CA GLY A 94 14.47 8.73 -14.61
C GLY A 94 14.85 10.12 -14.11
N GLU A 95 15.91 10.22 -13.31
CA GLU A 95 16.80 11.40 -13.32
C GLU A 95 18.15 11.02 -12.71
N VAL A 96 19.13 10.90 -13.58
CA VAL A 96 20.56 10.87 -13.25
C VAL A 96 20.94 12.29 -12.82
N PHE A 97 21.10 12.54 -11.52
CA PHE A 97 21.71 13.79 -11.07
C PHE A 97 23.21 13.59 -10.85
N GLU A 98 23.95 14.15 -11.80
CA GLU A 98 25.39 14.08 -11.97
C GLU A 98 26.13 14.77 -10.81
N LEU A 99 27.00 13.98 -10.17
CA LEU A 99 27.87 14.40 -9.08
C LEU A 99 28.99 15.29 -9.62
N THR A 100 28.73 16.58 -9.83
CA THR A 100 29.80 17.55 -10.08
C THR A 100 30.54 17.84 -8.78
N ARG A 101 31.72 17.21 -8.68
CA ARG A 101 32.87 17.64 -7.89
C ARG A 101 33.04 19.16 -8.00
N GLU A 102 32.82 19.89 -6.91
CA GLU A 102 33.46 21.19 -6.73
C GLU A 102 34.66 21.02 -5.80
N ALA A 103 35.79 21.57 -6.23
CA ALA A 103 37.06 21.48 -5.53
C ALA A 103 37.00 22.23 -4.20
N PHE A 104 37.54 21.62 -3.14
CA PHE A 104 37.78 22.29 -1.88
C PHE A 104 38.90 23.32 -2.09
N ASP A 105 38.55 24.61 -2.14
CA ASP A 105 39.50 25.74 -2.20
C ASP A 105 40.02 26.07 -0.79
N PRO A 106 41.30 25.79 -0.45
CA PRO A 106 41.84 26.01 0.89
C PRO A 106 42.34 27.45 1.14
N GLU A 107 42.08 28.41 0.24
CA GLU A 107 42.72 29.74 0.25
C GLU A 107 41.87 30.87 0.83
N ALA A 108 40.69 30.56 1.40
CA ALA A 108 39.76 31.55 1.95
C ALA A 108 40.06 32.01 3.40
N ASP A 109 41.28 31.85 3.90
CA ASP A 109 41.62 32.13 5.31
C ASP A 109 42.85 33.05 5.50
N ARG A 110 42.97 34.08 4.66
CA ARG A 110 43.87 35.23 4.91
C ARG A 110 43.29 36.51 4.35
N VAL A 111 42.63 37.31 5.20
CA VAL A 111 42.85 38.76 5.41
C VAL A 111 41.89 39.21 6.51
N SER A 112 42.41 39.32 7.74
CA SER A 112 41.87 40.22 8.76
C SER A 112 43.03 40.60 9.69
N ASP A 113 43.94 41.40 9.16
CA ASP A 113 44.88 42.19 9.95
C ASP A 113 45.36 43.40 9.11
N GLN A 114 44.56 44.47 9.08
CA GLN A 114 45.01 45.86 9.20
C GLN A 114 43.84 46.83 8.97
N LYS A 115 43.31 47.41 10.05
CA LYS A 115 43.45 48.83 10.42
C LYS A 115 42.44 49.23 11.50
#